data_AF-A0A0D0C674-F1
#
_entry.id   AF-A0A0D0C674-F1
#
_cell.length_a   1.000
_cell.length_b   1.000
_cell.length_c   1.000
_cell.angle_alpha   90.00
_cell.angle_beta   90.00
_cell.angle_gamma   90.00
#
_symmetry.space_group_name_H-M   'P 1'
#
loop_
_entity.id
_entity.type
_entity.pdbx_description
1 polymer ?
#
loop_
_entity_poly.entity_id
_entity_poly.type
_entity_poly.pdbx_seq_one_letter_code
_entity_poly.pdbx_strand_id
1 'polypeptide(L)'
;SETADHCLGLFQKKLCIHLLIFNDILDQISDQLIFQNHSNNKKLPIAIQLGIFFNCAGHYINACSPEDIAQWAGVSVGTVINCMHCVMVAILDQHDQYISMPPSRDMRQAQQFTKSQTFQLWRNSVFVVDGSTINLFAKPGLYGENFYDQKSNYSLNCQVSNNIRM
;
A
#
# COMPACT_ATOMS: atom_id res chain seq x y z
N SER A 1 20.84 -18.59 -10.62
CA SER A 1 20.59 -18.75 -12.06
C SER A 1 20.35 -17.38 -12.65
N GLU A 2 21.22 -16.92 -13.56
CA GLU A 2 21.26 -15.54 -14.11
C GLU A 2 19.93 -15.06 -14.73
N THR A 3 19.03 -15.98 -15.06
CA THR A 3 17.68 -15.68 -15.58
C THR A 3 16.70 -15.14 -14.53
N ALA A 4 16.89 -15.47 -13.24
CA ALA A 4 16.02 -14.98 -12.18
C ALA A 4 16.31 -13.50 -11.83
N ASP A 5 17.60 -13.12 -11.85
CA ASP A 5 18.04 -11.76 -11.54
C ASP A 5 17.65 -10.75 -12.64
N HIS A 6 17.71 -11.16 -13.91
CA HIS A 6 17.29 -10.30 -15.03
C HIS A 6 15.76 -10.06 -15.02
N CYS A 7 14.95 -11.06 -14.65
CA CYS A 7 13.51 -10.87 -14.47
C CYS A 7 13.22 -9.90 -13.32
N LEU A 8 13.91 -10.04 -12.18
CA LEU A 8 13.70 -9.18 -11.01
C LEU A 8 13.92 -7.69 -11.33
N GLY A 9 14.98 -7.35 -12.08
CA GLY A 9 15.26 -5.96 -12.46
C GLY A 9 14.22 -5.34 -13.41
N LEU A 10 13.57 -6.15 -14.26
CA LEU A 10 12.46 -5.69 -15.11
C LEU A 10 11.14 -5.57 -14.32
N PHE A 11 10.93 -6.47 -13.36
CA PHE A 11 9.80 -6.41 -12.42
C PHE A 11 9.83 -5.13 -11.59
N GLN A 12 10.99 -4.79 -11.03
CA GLN A 12 11.18 -3.61 -10.18
C GLN A 12 10.91 -2.29 -10.92
N LYS A 13 11.25 -2.19 -12.21
CA LYS A 13 10.98 -0.97 -13.01
C LYS A 13 9.50 -0.65 -13.19
N LYS A 14 8.62 -1.65 -13.08
CA LYS A 14 7.17 -1.45 -13.19
C LYS A 14 6.49 -1.17 -11.84
N LEU A 15 7.18 -1.41 -10.73
CA LEU A 15 6.66 -1.09 -9.41
C LEU A 15 6.87 0.38 -9.11
N CYS A 16 5.82 1.08 -8.68
CA CYS A 16 5.91 2.46 -8.19
C CYS A 16 6.54 2.54 -6.78
N ILE A 17 7.51 1.67 -6.47
CA ILE A 17 8.16 1.54 -5.16
C ILE A 17 9.67 1.63 -5.34
N HIS A 18 10.31 2.41 -4.46
CA HIS A 18 11.76 2.56 -4.46
C HIS A 18 12.46 1.24 -4.10
N LEU A 19 13.54 0.90 -4.80
CA LEU A 19 14.24 -0.39 -4.68
C LEU A 19 14.68 -0.71 -3.25
N LEU A 20 15.17 0.30 -2.51
CA LEU A 20 15.57 0.12 -1.11
C LEU A 20 14.39 -0.32 -0.24
N ILE A 21 13.24 0.34 -0.37
CA ILE A 21 12.03 0.01 0.39
C ILE A 21 11.55 -1.40 0.05
N PHE A 22 11.64 -1.78 -1.23
CA PHE A 22 11.29 -3.13 -1.66
C PHE A 22 12.17 -4.18 -0.96
N ASN A 23 13.48 -3.97 -0.92
CA ASN A 23 14.41 -4.89 -0.27
C ASN A 23 14.21 -4.91 1.25
N ASP A 24 13.98 -3.76 1.88
CA ASP A 24 13.73 -3.69 3.32
C ASP A 24 12.48 -4.50 3.72
N ILE A 25 11.40 -4.39 2.93
CA ILE A 25 10.18 -5.17 3.13
C ILE A 25 10.44 -6.66 2.87
N LEU A 26 11.19 -6.98 1.81
CA LEU A 26 11.55 -8.35 1.49
C LEU A 26 12.32 -9.01 2.64
N ASP A 27 13.31 -8.32 3.21
CA ASP A 27 14.10 -8.81 4.33
C ASP A 27 13.23 -9.04 5.57
N GLN A 28 12.27 -8.16 5.86
CA GLN A 28 11.36 -8.29 6.99
C GLN A 28 10.41 -9.51 6.89
N ILE A 29 9.95 -9.85 5.68
CA ILE A 29 8.97 -10.94 5.49
C ILE A 29 9.61 -12.28 5.11
N SER A 30 10.91 -12.30 4.75
CA SER A 30 11.56 -13.48 4.20
C SER A 30 11.62 -14.66 5.17
N ASP A 31 11.69 -14.38 6.48
CA ASP A 31 11.80 -15.42 7.52
C ASP A 31 10.46 -16.05 7.91
N GLN A 32 9.33 -15.56 7.37
CA GLN A 32 8.02 -16.02 7.78
C GLN A 32 7.68 -17.41 7.22
N LEU A 33 7.14 -18.25 8.10
CA LEU A 33 6.78 -19.65 7.82
C LEU A 33 5.75 -19.80 6.69
N ILE A 34 4.95 -18.77 6.38
CA ILE A 34 3.98 -18.82 5.29
C ILE A 34 4.62 -18.96 3.89
N PHE A 35 5.86 -18.49 3.75
CA PHE A 35 6.65 -18.68 2.54
C PHE A 35 7.37 -20.03 2.53
N GLN A 36 7.39 -20.75 3.65
CA GLN A 36 7.88 -22.12 3.76
C GLN A 36 6.70 -23.09 3.58
N ASN A 37 6.88 -24.18 2.82
CA ASN A 37 5.88 -25.24 2.75
C ASN A 37 6.66 -26.53 2.57
N HIS A 38 6.25 -27.58 3.27
CA HIS A 38 6.98 -28.85 3.34
C HIS A 38 6.82 -29.72 2.08
N SER A 39 6.47 -29.11 0.94
CA SER A 39 6.24 -29.82 -0.31
C SER A 39 7.47 -29.74 -1.24
N ASN A 40 7.72 -30.82 -1.98
CA ASN A 40 8.86 -30.96 -2.91
C ASN A 40 8.73 -30.11 -4.20
N ASN A 41 7.78 -29.19 -4.29
CA ASN A 41 7.56 -28.40 -5.50
C ASN A 41 8.42 -27.13 -5.49
N LYS A 42 8.96 -26.76 -6.65
CA LYS A 42 9.69 -25.50 -6.82
C LYS A 42 8.75 -24.33 -6.54
N LYS A 43 8.96 -23.63 -5.42
CA LYS A 43 8.22 -22.42 -5.08
C LYS A 43 8.70 -21.22 -5.89
N LEU A 44 7.79 -20.29 -6.11
CA LEU A 44 8.11 -18.98 -6.63
C LEU A 44 8.92 -18.21 -5.56
N PRO A 45 10.07 -17.59 -5.91
CA PRO A 45 10.85 -16.77 -4.98
C PRO A 45 10.00 -15.69 -4.29
N ILE A 46 10.25 -15.43 -3.00
CA ILE A 46 9.48 -14.46 -2.19
C ILE A 46 9.49 -13.08 -2.84
N ALA A 47 10.64 -12.66 -3.39
CA ALA A 47 10.76 -11.40 -4.13
C ALA A 47 9.77 -11.30 -5.31
N ILE A 48 9.53 -12.40 -6.02
CA ILE A 48 8.56 -12.40 -7.12
C ILE A 48 7.12 -12.39 -6.58
N GLN A 49 6.83 -13.11 -5.49
CA GLN A 49 5.52 -13.04 -4.83
C GLN A 49 5.20 -11.62 -4.36
N LEU A 50 6.18 -10.95 -3.74
CA LEU A 50 6.10 -9.56 -3.29
C LEU A 50 5.93 -8.59 -4.46
N GLY A 51 6.66 -8.80 -5.56
CA GLY A 51 6.51 -8.02 -6.78
C GLY A 51 5.12 -8.16 -7.41
N ILE A 52 4.57 -9.38 -7.45
CA ILE A 52 3.18 -9.62 -7.89
C ILE A 52 2.21 -8.86 -6.99
N PHE A 53 2.38 -8.96 -5.67
CA PHE A 53 1.51 -8.26 -4.71
C PHE A 53 1.50 -6.74 -4.93
N PHE A 54 2.66 -6.11 -5.06
CA PHE A 54 2.72 -4.67 -5.28
C PHE A 54 2.20 -4.24 -6.65
N ASN A 55 2.40 -5.06 -7.69
CA ASN A 55 1.82 -4.79 -8.99
C ASN A 55 0.28 -4.85 -8.92
N CYS A 56 -0.29 -5.83 -8.18
CA CYS A 56 -1.72 -5.87 -7.90
C CYS A 56 -2.19 -4.63 -7.12
N ALA A 57 -1.53 -4.31 -6.01
CA ALA A 57 -1.94 -3.24 -5.10
C ALA A 57 -1.86 -1.85 -5.76
N GLY A 58 -0.83 -1.61 -6.58
CA GLY A 58 -0.67 -0.36 -7.33
C GLY A 58 -1.71 -0.16 -8.43
N HIS A 59 -2.22 -1.25 -9.02
CA HIS A 59 -3.18 -1.22 -10.12
C HIS A 59 -4.64 -1.47 -9.70
N TYR A 60 -4.93 -1.78 -8.43
CA TYR A 60 -6.31 -2.02 -7.97
C TYR A 60 -7.23 -0.78 -8.10
N ILE A 61 -6.64 0.42 -8.14
CA ILE A 61 -7.36 1.68 -8.43
C ILE A 61 -7.73 1.79 -9.93
N ASN A 62 -7.11 1.00 -10.81
CA ASN A 62 -7.22 1.13 -12.25
C ASN A 62 -7.40 -0.24 -12.95
N ALA A 63 -8.53 -0.91 -12.68
CA ALA A 63 -9.13 -1.99 -13.47
C ALA A 63 -8.19 -3.09 -14.05
N CYS A 64 -7.11 -3.46 -13.36
CA CYS A 64 -6.24 -4.54 -13.80
C CYS A 64 -6.78 -5.88 -13.29
N SER A 65 -7.06 -6.82 -14.20
CA SER A 65 -7.60 -8.13 -13.85
C SER A 65 -6.49 -9.07 -13.34
N PRO A 66 -6.81 -10.05 -12.47
CA PRO A 66 -5.87 -11.10 -12.08
C PRO A 66 -5.24 -11.83 -13.28
N GLU A 67 -5.96 -11.92 -14.39
CA GLU A 67 -5.52 -12.49 -15.66
C GLU A 67 -4.39 -11.66 -16.29
N ASP A 68 -4.51 -10.33 -16.32
CA ASP A 68 -3.46 -9.43 -16.84
C ASP A 68 -2.17 -9.56 -16.04
N ILE A 69 -2.30 -9.69 -14.72
CA ILE A 69 -1.17 -9.83 -13.80
C ILE A 69 -0.53 -11.21 -13.95
N ALA A 70 -1.34 -12.26 -14.12
CA ALA A 70 -0.87 -13.61 -14.41
C ALA A 70 -0.08 -13.66 -15.72
N GLN A 71 -0.59 -13.02 -16.78
CA GLN A 71 0.10 -12.90 -18.06
C GLN A 71 1.41 -12.12 -17.93
N TRP A 72 1.41 -11.00 -17.19
CA TRP A 72 2.60 -10.20 -16.95
C TRP A 72 3.68 -10.98 -16.18
N ALA A 73 3.28 -11.70 -15.14
CA ALA A 73 4.20 -12.45 -14.29
C ALA A 73 4.60 -13.82 -14.87
N GLY A 74 3.93 -14.28 -15.94
CA GLY A 74 4.15 -15.61 -16.54
C GLY A 74 3.74 -16.76 -15.62
N VAL A 75 2.70 -16.56 -14.80
CA VAL A 75 2.20 -17.55 -13.83
C VAL A 75 0.70 -17.79 -14.03
N SER A 76 0.12 -18.78 -13.35
CA SER A 76 -1.34 -18.98 -13.36
C SER A 76 -2.06 -17.96 -12.46
N VAL A 77 -3.33 -17.70 -12.73
CA VAL A 77 -4.18 -16.84 -11.88
C VAL A 77 -4.23 -17.36 -10.43
N GLY A 78 -4.29 -18.68 -10.24
CA GLY A 78 -4.23 -19.29 -8.91
C GLY A 78 -2.92 -18.99 -8.17
N THR A 79 -1.80 -18.93 -8.88
CA THR A 79 -0.51 -18.51 -8.31
C THR A 79 -0.54 -17.03 -7.90
N VAL A 80 -1.14 -16.14 -8.72
CA VAL A 80 -1.30 -14.72 -8.36
C VAL A 80 -2.10 -14.58 -7.06
N ILE A 81 -3.25 -15.24 -6.96
CA ILE A 81 -4.10 -15.20 -5.76
C ILE A 81 -3.34 -15.75 -4.54
N ASN A 82 -2.60 -16.85 -4.69
CA ASN A 82 -1.80 -17.40 -3.61
C ASN A 82 -0.69 -16.43 -3.16
N CYS A 83 0.01 -15.78 -4.10
CA CYS A 83 1.01 -14.76 -3.77
C CYS A 83 0.39 -13.60 -2.99
N MET A 84 -0.80 -13.14 -3.40
CA MET A 84 -1.55 -12.10 -2.70
C MET A 84 -1.83 -12.51 -1.25
N HIS A 85 -2.38 -13.70 -1.03
CA HIS A 85 -2.68 -14.18 0.32
C HIS A 85 -1.42 -14.34 1.17
N CYS A 86 -0.35 -14.94 0.64
CA CYS A 86 0.90 -15.12 1.38
C CYS A 86 1.49 -13.77 1.80
N VAL A 87 1.57 -12.80 0.88
CA VAL A 87 2.14 -11.48 1.17
C VAL A 87 1.23 -10.65 2.08
N MET A 88 -0.10 -10.74 1.94
CA MET A 88 -1.02 -10.06 2.86
C MET A 88 -0.88 -10.56 4.29
N VAL A 89 -0.87 -11.88 4.49
CA VAL A 89 -0.70 -12.47 5.84
C VAL A 89 0.67 -12.11 6.41
N ALA A 90 1.71 -12.14 5.58
CA ALA A 90 3.06 -11.74 5.95
C ALA A 90 3.14 -10.28 6.47
N ILE A 91 2.51 -9.35 5.74
CA ILE A 91 2.44 -7.94 6.13
C ILE A 91 1.58 -7.76 7.39
N LEU A 92 0.45 -8.47 7.49
CA LEU A 92 -0.44 -8.39 8.65
C LEU A 92 0.19 -8.95 9.93
N ASP A 93 1.07 -9.94 9.83
CA ASP A 93 1.84 -10.46 10.97
C ASP A 93 2.80 -9.40 11.55
N GLN A 94 3.21 -8.43 10.73
CA GLN A 94 3.99 -7.27 11.17
C GLN A 94 3.13 -6.10 11.68
N HIS A 95 1.80 -6.23 11.69
CA HIS A 95 0.88 -5.12 11.97
C HIS A 95 1.21 -4.39 13.27
N ASP A 96 1.42 -5.12 14.36
CA ASP A 96 1.61 -4.52 15.68
C ASP A 96 2.95 -3.78 15.84
N GLN A 97 3.91 -4.04 14.96
CA GLN A 97 5.19 -3.31 14.93
C GLN A 97 5.03 -1.91 14.31
N TYR A 98 4.16 -1.77 13.31
CA TYR A 98 4.04 -0.55 12.51
C TYR A 98 2.76 0.25 12.80
N ILE A 99 1.71 -0.42 13.24
CA ILE A 99 0.41 0.16 13.55
C ILE A 99 0.18 -0.01 15.05
N SER A 100 0.57 1.02 15.80
CA SER A 100 0.26 1.11 17.22
C SER A 100 -1.04 1.86 17.43
N MET A 101 -1.87 1.31 18.32
CA MET A 101 -3.12 1.92 18.71
C MET A 101 -2.80 3.09 19.67
N PRO A 102 -3.25 4.34 19.40
CA PRO A 102 -2.96 5.46 20.26
C PRO A 102 -3.53 5.25 21.68
N PRO A 103 -2.93 5.84 22.71
CA PRO A 103 -3.40 5.72 24.09
C PRO A 103 -4.88 6.08 24.25
N SER A 104 -5.58 5.43 25.19
CA SER A 104 -7.02 5.62 25.40
C SER A 104 -7.43 7.07 25.68
N ARG A 105 -6.51 7.89 26.20
CA ARG A 105 -6.73 9.33 26.42
C ARG A 105 -6.88 10.08 25.10
N ASP A 106 -5.94 9.87 24.19
CA ASP A 106 -5.89 10.54 22.88
C ASP A 106 -7.08 10.07 22.03
N MET A 107 -7.45 8.80 22.15
CA MET A 107 -8.65 8.28 21.51
C MET A 107 -9.93 8.98 21.98
N ARG A 108 -10.09 9.19 23.29
CA ARG A 108 -11.25 9.88 23.85
C ARG A 108 -11.30 11.34 23.40
N GLN A 109 -10.15 12.01 23.34
CA GLN A 109 -10.05 13.37 22.86
C GLN A 109 -10.45 13.46 21.38
N ALA A 110 -9.97 12.54 20.54
CA ALA A 110 -10.37 12.46 19.14
C ALA A 110 -11.88 12.20 18.99
N GLN A 111 -12.47 11.27 19.77
CA GLN A 111 -13.93 11.05 19.75
C GLN A 111 -14.73 12.26 20.20
N GLN A 112 -14.27 12.99 21.23
CA GLN A 112 -14.91 14.23 21.67
C GLN A 112 -14.85 15.31 20.59
N PHE A 113 -13.71 15.45 19.93
CA PHE A 113 -13.55 16.36 18.80
C PHE A 113 -14.51 15.99 17.66
N THR A 114 -14.51 14.72 17.22
CA THR A 114 -15.42 14.23 16.18
C THR A 114 -16.88 14.45 16.54
N LYS A 115 -17.29 14.18 17.79
CA LYS A 115 -18.65 14.49 18.29
C LYS A 115 -19.02 15.97 18.18
N SER A 116 -18.07 16.87 18.39
CA SER A 116 -18.31 18.32 18.34
C SER A 116 -18.33 18.88 16.93
N GLN A 117 -17.67 18.22 15.97
CA GLN A 117 -17.44 18.75 14.62
C GLN A 117 -18.15 17.98 13.49
N THR A 118 -18.70 16.79 13.75
CA THR A 118 -19.20 15.90 12.68
C THR A 118 -20.59 15.32 12.99
N PHE A 119 -21.15 14.61 12.00
CA PHE A 119 -22.47 14.00 12.09
C PHE A 119 -22.49 12.84 13.12
N GLN A 120 -23.66 12.60 13.71
CA GLN A 120 -23.82 11.67 14.83
C GLN A 120 -23.40 10.22 14.53
N LEU A 121 -23.38 9.82 13.25
CA LEU A 121 -22.87 8.51 12.79
C LEU A 121 -21.36 8.35 13.01
N TRP A 122 -20.60 9.45 13.02
CA TRP A 122 -19.14 9.44 13.15
C TRP A 122 -18.67 9.64 14.58
N ARG A 123 -19.57 9.79 15.56
CA ARG A 123 -19.25 10.13 16.97
C ARG A 123 -18.24 9.22 17.68
N ASN A 124 -18.01 8.00 17.17
CA ASN A 124 -17.07 7.04 17.76
C ASN A 124 -15.81 6.85 16.89
N SER A 125 -15.67 7.56 15.77
CA SER A 125 -14.47 7.47 14.96
C SER A 125 -13.31 8.18 15.65
N VAL A 126 -12.19 7.46 15.70
CA VAL A 126 -10.92 7.88 16.30
C VAL A 126 -9.89 8.13 15.21
N PHE A 127 -10.02 7.39 14.11
CA PHE A 127 -9.19 7.51 12.93
C PHE A 127 -10.00 8.17 11.84
N VAL A 128 -9.51 9.31 11.38
CA VAL A 128 -9.93 9.92 10.12
C VAL A 128 -8.72 9.84 9.22
N VAL A 129 -8.78 8.98 8.21
CA VAL A 129 -7.84 9.01 7.10
C VAL A 129 -8.51 9.87 6.05
N ASP A 130 -8.24 11.17 6.10
CA ASP A 130 -8.64 12.09 5.05
C ASP A 130 -7.40 12.78 4.50
N GLY A 131 -7.20 12.69 3.19
CA GLY A 131 -6.32 13.60 2.46
C GLY A 131 -7.09 14.90 2.31
N SER A 132 -7.17 15.71 3.37
CA SER A 132 -7.90 16.96 3.28
C SER A 132 -7.24 17.83 2.22
N THR A 133 -8.00 18.15 1.17
CA THR A 133 -7.51 18.98 0.09
C THR A 133 -7.88 20.45 0.34
N ILE A 134 -6.92 21.36 0.17
CA ILE A 134 -7.14 22.80 0.24
C ILE A 134 -7.62 23.26 -1.13
N ASN A 135 -8.88 23.69 -1.23
CA ASN A 135 -9.42 24.23 -2.47
C ASN A 135 -8.69 25.50 -2.89
N LEU A 136 -8.32 25.56 -4.15
CA LEU A 136 -7.74 26.71 -4.81
C LEU A 136 -8.83 27.49 -5.53
N PHE A 137 -8.78 28.81 -5.41
CA PHE A 137 -9.73 29.72 -6.08
C PHE A 137 -9.63 29.68 -7.61
N ALA A 138 -8.43 29.39 -8.13
CA ALA A 138 -8.17 29.36 -9.57
C ALA A 138 -7.14 28.28 -9.92
N LYS A 139 -7.14 27.89 -11.20
CA LYS A 139 -6.17 26.96 -11.78
C LYS A 139 -4.74 27.48 -11.58
N PRO A 140 -3.83 26.68 -10.97
CA PRO A 140 -2.41 27.02 -10.91
C PRO A 140 -1.79 27.19 -12.30
N GLY A 141 -0.91 28.18 -12.44
CA GLY A 141 -0.21 28.43 -13.71
C GLY A 141 0.78 27.32 -14.08
N LEU A 142 1.30 26.58 -13.08
CA LEU A 142 2.21 25.45 -13.27
C LEU A 142 1.48 24.16 -12.91
N TYR A 143 1.44 23.20 -13.83
CA TYR A 143 0.77 21.90 -13.67
C TYR A 143 -0.70 21.97 -13.24
N GLY A 144 -1.45 23.00 -13.66
CA GLY A 144 -2.82 23.23 -13.21
C GLY A 144 -3.76 22.02 -13.31
N GLU A 145 -3.59 21.17 -14.34
CA GLU A 145 -4.35 19.93 -14.50
C GLU A 145 -4.11 18.90 -13.38
N ASN A 146 -2.90 18.88 -12.80
CA ASN A 146 -2.56 17.96 -11.72
C ASN A 146 -3.24 18.29 -10.39
N PHE A 147 -3.81 19.50 -10.28
CA PHE A 147 -4.56 19.94 -9.11
C PHE A 147 -6.07 19.80 -9.30
N TYR A 148 -6.54 19.33 -10.45
CA TYR A 148 -7.97 19.17 -10.72
C TYR A 148 -8.46 17.83 -10.18
N ASP A 149 -9.32 17.88 -9.16
CA ASP A 149 -9.80 16.69 -8.45
C ASP A 149 -11.08 16.10 -9.07
N GLN A 150 -11.46 14.91 -8.60
CA GLN A 150 -12.68 14.21 -9.02
C GLN A 150 -13.97 15.01 -8.76
N LYS A 151 -13.93 16.01 -7.87
CA LYS A 151 -15.07 16.89 -7.56
C LYS A 151 -15.08 18.15 -8.43
N SER A 152 -14.27 18.19 -9.49
CA SER A 152 -14.15 19.33 -10.41
C SER A 152 -13.69 20.62 -9.74
N ASN A 153 -12.88 20.51 -8.67
CA ASN A 153 -12.22 21.64 -8.04
C ASN A 153 -10.71 21.57 -8.26
N TYR A 154 -10.06 22.74 -8.22
CA TYR A 154 -8.62 22.76 -8.05
C TYR A 154 -8.32 22.61 -6.56
N SER A 155 -7.55 21.61 -6.15
CA SER A 155 -7.27 21.38 -4.73
C SER A 155 -5.85 20.84 -4.49
N LEU A 156 -5.30 21.16 -3.32
CA LEU A 156 -3.96 20.77 -2.87
C LEU A 156 -4.06 19.72 -1.76
N ASN A 157 -3.44 18.56 -1.92
CA ASN A 157 -3.32 17.60 -0.83
C ASN A 157 -2.54 18.22 0.34
N CYS A 158 -3.20 18.38 1.49
CA CYS A 158 -2.57 18.79 2.73
C CYS A 158 -2.32 17.55 3.58
N GLN A 159 -1.05 17.26 3.86
CA GLN A 159 -0.65 16.22 4.80
C GLN A 159 0.15 16.85 5.93
N VAL A 160 -0.24 16.57 7.16
CA VAL A 160 0.52 16.97 8.35
C VAL A 160 1.60 15.93 8.58
N SER A 161 2.87 16.31 8.43
CA SER A 161 4.00 15.48 8.85
C SER A 161 4.47 15.90 10.24
N ASN A 162 4.57 14.94 11.16
CA ASN A 162 5.28 15.17 12.41
C ASN A 162 6.79 15.12 12.11
N ASN A 163 7.44 16.27 12.08
CA ASN A 163 8.89 16.36 12.03
C ASN A 163 9.47 16.06 13.43
N ILE A 164 9.60 14.78 13.78
CA ILE A 164 10.51 14.37 14.86
C ILE A 164 11.91 14.34 14.24
N ARG A 165 12.68 15.40 14.47
CA ARG A 165 14.13 15.37 14.20
C ARG A 165 14.76 14.36 15.16
N MET A 166 15.44 13.36 14.60
CA MET A 166 16.46 12.57 15.32
C MET A 166 17.65 13.45 15.70
#